data_AF-A0A1I6SNY8-F1
#
_entry.id   AF-A0A1I6SNY8-F1
#
_cell.length_a   1.000
_cell.length_b   1.000
_cell.length_c   1.000
_cell.angle_alpha   90.00
_cell.angle_beta   90.00
_cell.angle_gamma   90.00
#
_symmetry.space_group_name_H-M   'P 1'
#
loop_
_entity.id
_entity.type
_entity.pdbx_description
1 polymer ?
#
loop_
_entity_poly.entity_id
_entity_poly.type
_entity_poly.pdbx_seq_one_letter_code
_entity_poly.pdbx_strand_id
1 'polypeptide(L)'
;MTREPAFYLRLLRTELAAFRTTLDGDLDAPVTHCAPWTLRDLAGHLGSGNLWVVTATAEGRGDHHPPAPEGDAALRAWYEESAAALLAALDTDPATPAWTFRAPHTVGFWQRRRAQETLIHRWDAQHALGAAQPPGAEPAADGIAEVFEVMAPRMIDRGLAPVPERAVRLVADDLGREWTYGPGEPVATLTGPAGQLLLLLWGRAADSAPGLEWSGDRAAGRRVLAGPLTP
;
A
#
# COMPACT_ATOMS: atom_id res chain seq x y z
N MET A 1 18.17 1.32 6.20
CA MET A 1 18.14 2.78 6.45
C MET A 1 16.71 3.25 6.34
N THR A 2 16.14 3.75 7.43
CA THR A 2 14.86 4.45 7.43
C THR A 2 14.98 5.63 6.47
N ARG A 3 14.07 5.76 5.48
CA ARG A 3 14.08 6.90 4.57
C ARG A 3 13.83 8.19 5.34
N GLU A 4 14.29 9.32 4.80
CA GLU A 4 14.04 10.62 5.42
C GLU A 4 12.52 10.88 5.53
N PRO A 5 12.02 11.44 6.63
CA PRO A 5 10.58 11.72 6.82
C PRO A 5 9.97 12.57 5.70
N ALA A 6 10.78 13.47 5.15
CA ALA A 6 10.41 14.32 4.03
C ALA A 6 10.08 13.52 2.75
N PHE A 7 10.61 12.30 2.59
CA PHE A 7 10.26 11.41 1.48
C PHE A 7 8.79 10.99 1.53
N TYR A 8 8.32 10.50 2.68
CA TYR A 8 6.96 9.95 2.79
C TYR A 8 5.90 11.04 2.65
N LEU A 9 6.09 12.22 3.23
CA LEU A 9 5.14 13.32 3.07
C LEU A 9 5.07 13.84 1.63
N ARG A 10 6.21 13.90 0.92
CA ARG A 10 6.21 14.25 -0.51
C ARG A 10 5.50 13.19 -1.34
N LEU A 11 5.78 11.91 -1.09
CA LEU A 11 5.11 10.81 -1.77
C LEU A 11 3.60 10.88 -1.52
N LEU A 12 3.18 10.91 -0.25
CA LEU A 12 1.78 10.97 0.14
C LEU A 12 1.04 12.15 -0.52
N ARG A 13 1.64 13.35 -0.54
CA ARG A 13 1.06 14.53 -1.21
C ARG A 13 0.85 14.29 -2.71
N THR A 14 1.84 13.73 -3.40
CA THR A 14 1.75 13.39 -4.82
C THR A 14 0.66 12.35 -5.08
N GLU A 15 0.64 11.27 -4.30
CA GLU A 15 -0.30 10.17 -4.49
C GLU A 15 -1.74 10.59 -4.16
N LEU A 16 -1.96 11.38 -3.11
CA LEU A 16 -3.29 11.91 -2.76
C LEU A 16 -3.85 12.81 -3.87
N ALA A 17 -3.01 13.67 -4.45
CA ALA A 17 -3.39 14.55 -5.55
C ALA A 17 -3.68 13.75 -6.83
N ALA A 18 -2.84 12.76 -7.16
CA ALA A 18 -3.06 11.90 -8.31
C ALA A 18 -4.33 11.05 -8.15
N PHE A 19 -4.62 10.51 -6.96
CA PHE A 19 -5.90 9.85 -6.69
C PHE A 19 -7.06 10.82 -6.82
N ARG A 20 -6.95 12.07 -6.34
CA ARG A 20 -8.02 13.05 -6.51
C ARG A 20 -8.40 13.24 -7.99
N THR A 21 -7.43 13.29 -8.89
CA THR A 21 -7.71 13.45 -10.33
C THR A 21 -8.51 12.29 -10.91
N THR A 22 -8.36 11.06 -10.39
CA THR A 22 -9.16 9.93 -10.89
C THR A 22 -10.62 10.10 -10.56
N LEU A 23 -10.94 10.83 -9.48
CA LEU A 23 -12.33 11.05 -9.12
C LEU A 23 -13.07 11.80 -10.22
N ASP A 24 -12.43 12.63 -11.06
CA ASP A 24 -13.06 13.33 -12.21
C ASP A 24 -13.58 12.39 -13.32
N GLY A 25 -13.24 11.10 -13.25
CA GLY A 25 -13.81 10.05 -14.10
C GLY A 25 -15.14 9.49 -13.61
N ASP A 26 -15.46 8.28 -14.11
CA ASP A 26 -16.65 7.52 -13.72
C ASP A 26 -16.49 6.94 -12.32
N LEU A 27 -17.26 7.49 -11.36
CA LEU A 27 -17.23 7.04 -9.96
C LEU A 27 -17.87 5.66 -9.75
N ASP A 28 -18.69 5.19 -10.69
CA ASP A 28 -19.33 3.88 -10.61
C ASP A 28 -18.50 2.81 -11.32
N ALA A 29 -17.33 3.17 -11.89
CA ALA A 29 -16.40 2.23 -12.48
C ALA A 29 -15.95 1.16 -11.45
N PRO A 30 -16.00 -0.13 -11.80
CA PRO A 30 -15.63 -1.21 -10.89
C PRO A 30 -14.12 -1.25 -10.63
N VAL A 31 -13.73 -1.38 -9.37
CA VAL A 31 -12.33 -1.53 -8.96
C VAL A 31 -12.01 -3.01 -8.80
N THR A 32 -11.49 -3.61 -9.87
CA THR A 32 -11.25 -5.07 -9.98
C THR A 32 -10.56 -5.70 -8.77
N HIS A 33 -9.50 -5.07 -8.25
CA HIS A 33 -8.69 -5.61 -7.15
C HIS A 33 -9.24 -5.28 -5.75
N CYS A 34 -10.35 -4.53 -5.67
CA CYS A 34 -11.06 -4.23 -4.44
C CYS A 34 -12.53 -4.66 -4.52
N ALA A 35 -12.87 -5.60 -5.42
CA ALA A 35 -14.24 -6.04 -5.63
C ALA A 35 -14.93 -6.42 -4.30
N PRO A 36 -16.21 -6.03 -4.09
CA PRO A 36 -17.15 -5.49 -5.08
C PRO A 36 -17.13 -3.95 -5.23
N TRP A 37 -16.05 -3.27 -4.82
CA TRP A 37 -16.00 -1.81 -4.78
C TRP A 37 -16.05 -1.15 -6.16
N THR A 38 -16.68 0.02 -6.19
CA THR A 38 -16.58 1.05 -7.23
C THR A 38 -15.49 2.08 -6.89
N LEU A 39 -15.16 2.98 -7.82
CA LEU A 39 -14.25 4.09 -7.55
C LEU A 39 -14.78 5.01 -6.42
N ARG A 40 -16.11 5.14 -6.31
CA ARG A 40 -16.80 5.82 -5.19
C ARG A 40 -16.47 5.17 -3.85
N ASP A 41 -16.58 3.85 -3.76
CA ASP A 41 -16.29 3.10 -2.53
C ASP A 41 -14.81 3.23 -2.16
N LEU A 42 -13.92 3.17 -3.15
CA LEU A 42 -12.48 3.35 -2.95
C LEU A 42 -12.14 4.76 -2.43
N ALA A 43 -12.81 5.80 -2.95
CA ALA A 43 -12.67 7.16 -2.45
C ALA A 43 -13.18 7.31 -1.01
N GLY A 44 -14.31 6.66 -0.70
CA GLY A 44 -14.86 6.57 0.64
C GLY A 44 -13.89 5.90 1.63
N HIS A 45 -13.31 4.77 1.23
CA HIS A 45 -12.29 4.04 1.99
C HIS A 45 -11.07 4.90 2.29
N LEU A 46 -10.48 5.53 1.27
CA LEU A 46 -9.30 6.36 1.47
C LEU A 46 -9.60 7.58 2.35
N GLY A 47 -10.72 8.26 2.14
CA GLY A 47 -11.09 9.42 2.95
C GLY A 47 -11.39 9.06 4.42
N SER A 48 -12.04 7.92 4.66
CA SER A 48 -12.28 7.41 6.01
C SER A 48 -10.97 7.03 6.69
N GLY A 49 -10.05 6.38 5.94
CA GLY A 49 -8.70 6.07 6.40
C GLY A 49 -7.84 7.31 6.68
N ASN A 50 -8.04 8.41 5.93
CA ASN A 50 -7.38 9.69 6.22
C ASN A 50 -7.79 10.22 7.59
N LEU A 51 -9.11 10.28 7.86
CA LEU A 51 -9.64 10.79 9.13
C LEU A 51 -9.34 9.87 10.31
N TRP A 52 -9.32 8.55 10.09
CA TRP A 52 -8.83 7.58 11.07
C TRP A 52 -7.41 7.89 11.54
N VAL A 53 -6.50 8.18 10.61
CA VAL A 53 -5.12 8.52 10.95
C VAL A 53 -4.99 9.88 11.61
N VAL A 54 -5.80 10.86 11.21
CA VAL A 54 -5.88 12.16 11.91
C VAL A 54 -6.23 11.94 13.39
N THR A 55 -7.24 11.11 13.68
CA THR A 55 -7.58 10.75 15.07
C THR A 55 -6.47 9.95 15.74
N ALA A 56 -5.83 9.02 15.03
CA ALA A 56 -4.75 8.20 15.57
C ALA A 56 -3.54 9.02 16.04
N THR A 57 -3.22 10.09 15.33
CA THR A 57 -2.09 10.97 15.67
C THR A 57 -2.48 12.07 16.65
N ALA A 58 -3.66 12.68 16.51
CA ALA A 58 -4.09 13.78 17.37
C ALA A 58 -4.62 13.33 18.74
N GLU A 59 -5.34 12.21 18.78
CA GLU A 59 -6.05 11.74 19.98
C GLU A 59 -5.48 10.43 20.54
N GLY A 60 -4.58 9.74 19.81
CA GLY A 60 -3.98 8.50 20.27
C GLY A 60 -4.96 7.32 20.33
N ARG A 61 -5.98 7.30 19.45
CA ARG A 61 -6.99 6.22 19.37
C ARG A 61 -7.28 5.81 17.93
N GLY A 62 -7.69 4.56 17.74
CA GLY A 62 -7.72 3.90 16.44
C GLY A 62 -9.08 3.39 15.98
N ASP A 63 -10.16 4.05 16.36
CA ASP A 63 -11.54 3.59 16.24
C ASP A 63 -12.46 4.61 15.53
N HIS A 64 -11.89 5.62 14.87
CA HIS A 64 -12.65 6.62 14.11
C HIS A 64 -12.70 6.27 12.62
N HIS A 65 -13.88 5.88 12.12
CA HIS A 65 -14.15 5.57 10.72
C HIS A 65 -15.43 6.27 10.26
N PRO A 66 -15.36 7.57 9.93
CA PRO A 66 -16.54 8.29 9.48
C PRO A 66 -16.98 7.77 8.10
N PRO A 67 -18.30 7.66 7.85
CA PRO A 67 -18.80 7.30 6.53
C PRO A 67 -18.54 8.44 5.55
N ALA A 68 -18.34 8.09 4.28
CA ALA A 68 -18.28 9.07 3.21
C ALA A 68 -19.67 9.70 2.98
N PRO A 69 -19.75 10.98 2.61
CA PRO A 69 -21.03 11.61 2.31
C PRO A 69 -21.63 11.11 1.00
N GLU A 70 -22.95 11.17 0.89
CA GLU A 70 -23.67 10.88 -0.35
C GLU A 70 -23.50 12.01 -1.38
N GLY A 71 -23.50 11.64 -2.67
CA GLY A 71 -23.41 12.58 -3.78
C GLY A 71 -21.98 12.88 -4.22
N ASP A 72 -21.77 12.88 -5.54
CA ASP A 72 -20.44 12.94 -6.16
C ASP A 72 -19.65 14.21 -5.78
N ALA A 73 -20.32 15.36 -5.77
CA ALA A 73 -19.69 16.63 -5.41
C ALA A 73 -19.26 16.66 -3.94
N ALA A 74 -20.11 16.16 -3.04
CA ALA A 74 -19.80 16.09 -1.61
C ALA A 74 -18.67 15.09 -1.34
N LEU A 75 -18.66 13.94 -2.00
CA LEU A 75 -17.59 12.95 -1.88
C LEU A 75 -16.22 13.52 -2.31
N ARG A 76 -16.16 14.24 -3.43
CA ARG A 76 -14.92 14.86 -3.93
C ARG A 76 -14.39 15.90 -2.95
N ALA A 77 -15.26 16.80 -2.47
CA ALA A 77 -14.89 17.83 -1.50
C ALA A 77 -14.42 17.19 -0.18
N TRP A 78 -15.16 16.20 0.32
CA TRP A 78 -14.80 15.48 1.54
C TRP A 78 -13.48 14.71 1.42
N TYR A 79 -13.22 14.09 0.27
CA TYR A 79 -11.92 13.47 0.01
C TYR A 79 -10.78 14.51 0.07
N GLU A 80 -10.93 15.66 -0.59
CA GLU A 80 -9.93 16.75 -0.57
C GLU A 80 -9.69 17.27 0.85
N GLU A 81 -10.75 17.52 1.61
CA GLU A 81 -10.69 17.96 3.01
C GLU A 81 -9.97 16.93 3.89
N SER A 82 -10.34 15.65 3.77
CA SER A 82 -9.71 14.56 4.52
C SER A 82 -8.21 14.41 4.17
N ALA A 83 -7.86 14.56 2.89
CA ALA A 83 -6.48 14.50 2.41
C ALA A 83 -5.64 15.65 2.95
N ALA A 84 -6.19 16.87 2.97
CA ALA A 84 -5.56 18.04 3.56
C ALA A 84 -5.36 17.88 5.08
N ALA A 85 -6.39 17.38 5.78
CA ALA A 85 -6.30 17.10 7.21
C ALA A 85 -5.23 16.04 7.54
N LEU A 86 -5.17 14.97 6.75
CA LEU A 86 -4.14 13.93 6.90
C LEU A 86 -2.73 14.51 6.72
N LEU A 87 -2.50 15.29 5.65
CA LEU A 87 -1.19 15.90 5.41
C LEU A 87 -0.79 16.81 6.57
N ALA A 88 -1.70 17.65 7.07
CA ALA A 88 -1.44 18.51 8.21
C ALA A 88 -1.11 17.71 9.49
N ALA A 89 -1.85 16.62 9.76
CA ALA A 89 -1.66 15.79 10.94
C ALA A 89 -0.34 14.99 10.90
N LEU A 90 0.17 14.67 9.71
CA LEU A 90 1.42 13.93 9.52
C LEU A 90 2.64 14.83 9.30
N ASP A 91 2.47 16.14 9.08
CA ASP A 91 3.55 17.12 8.93
C ASP A 91 4.13 17.53 10.29
N THR A 92 4.68 16.54 10.99
CA THR A 92 5.34 16.67 12.30
C THR A 92 6.50 15.68 12.42
N ASP A 93 7.22 15.73 13.55
CA ASP A 93 8.34 14.84 13.82
C ASP A 93 7.89 13.37 13.74
N PRO A 94 8.51 12.53 12.89
CA PRO A 94 8.19 11.09 12.77
C PRO A 94 8.35 10.31 14.09
N ALA A 95 9.13 10.82 15.05
CA ALA A 95 9.34 10.20 16.35
C ALA A 95 8.20 10.53 17.34
N THR A 96 7.31 11.47 17.00
CA THR A 96 6.15 11.80 17.83
C THR A 96 5.31 10.55 18.08
N PRO A 97 4.95 10.23 19.34
CA PRO A 97 4.08 9.10 19.65
C PRO A 97 2.72 9.22 18.98
N ALA A 98 2.20 8.11 18.46
CA ALA A 98 0.88 8.03 17.88
C ALA A 98 0.28 6.63 18.11
N TRP A 99 -1.03 6.52 18.16
CA TRP A 99 -1.66 5.20 18.12
C TRP A 99 -1.41 4.56 16.76
N THR A 100 -1.00 3.30 16.73
CA THR A 100 -0.84 2.54 15.48
C THR A 100 -1.31 1.11 15.70
N PHE A 101 -1.71 0.43 14.63
CA PHE A 101 -2.16 -0.95 14.73
C PHE A 101 -1.01 -1.98 14.85
N ARG A 102 0.25 -1.53 14.75
CA ARG A 102 1.48 -2.31 14.94
C ARG A 102 2.63 -1.35 15.25
N ALA A 103 3.58 -1.78 16.07
CA ALA A 103 4.82 -1.04 16.30
C ALA A 103 5.57 -0.70 14.98
N PRO A 104 6.32 0.42 14.93
CA PRO A 104 6.47 1.43 15.99
C PRO A 104 5.21 2.30 16.16
N HIS A 105 4.91 2.71 17.39
CA HIS A 105 3.76 3.55 17.75
C HIS A 105 4.09 5.04 17.59
N THR A 106 4.39 5.47 16.37
CA THR A 106 4.82 6.84 16.07
C THR A 106 4.19 7.40 14.79
N VAL A 107 4.24 8.72 14.61
CA VAL A 107 3.79 9.38 13.37
C VAL A 107 4.51 8.86 12.13
N GLY A 108 5.80 8.51 12.24
CA GLY A 108 6.59 7.96 11.14
C GLY A 108 6.02 6.64 10.58
N PHE A 109 5.36 5.84 11.43
CA PHE A 109 4.61 4.67 10.97
C PHE A 109 3.48 5.07 10.01
N TRP A 110 2.68 6.06 10.39
CA TRP A 110 1.57 6.53 9.57
C TRP A 110 2.01 7.25 8.31
N GLN A 111 3.11 8.01 8.36
CA GLN A 111 3.71 8.62 7.18
C GLN A 111 4.02 7.56 6.11
N ARG A 112 4.72 6.47 6.49
CA ARG A 112 5.01 5.38 5.56
C ARG A 112 3.74 4.64 5.14
N ARG A 113 2.92 4.23 6.11
CA ARG A 113 1.72 3.40 5.86
C ARG A 113 0.73 4.10 4.93
N ARG A 114 0.43 5.38 5.17
CA ARG A 114 -0.50 6.12 4.30
C ARG A 114 0.10 6.40 2.94
N ALA A 115 1.39 6.72 2.85
CA ALA A 115 2.03 6.90 1.54
C ALA A 115 1.92 5.63 0.67
N GLN A 116 2.19 4.45 1.25
CA GLN A 116 2.13 3.17 0.53
C GLN A 116 0.70 2.72 0.22
N GLU A 117 -0.25 2.92 1.14
CA GLU A 117 -1.67 2.65 0.86
C GLU A 117 -2.21 3.52 -0.28
N THR A 118 -1.97 4.83 -0.22
CA THR A 118 -2.45 5.75 -1.25
C THR A 118 -1.79 5.48 -2.59
N LEU A 119 -0.49 5.10 -2.62
CA LEU A 119 0.20 4.70 -3.85
C LEU A 119 -0.49 3.52 -4.56
N ILE A 120 -0.90 2.51 -3.79
CA ILE A 120 -1.57 1.31 -4.29
C ILE A 120 -3.00 1.63 -4.72
N HIS A 121 -3.77 2.35 -3.91
CA HIS A 121 -5.15 2.68 -4.25
C HIS A 121 -5.26 3.74 -5.36
N ARG A 122 -4.27 4.61 -5.55
CA ARG A 122 -4.13 5.41 -6.77
C ARG A 122 -3.97 4.51 -7.99
N TRP A 123 -3.11 3.49 -7.90
CA TRP A 123 -3.00 2.52 -8.98
C TRP A 123 -4.34 1.81 -9.25
N ASP A 124 -5.06 1.37 -8.22
CA ASP A 124 -6.38 0.73 -8.35
C ASP A 124 -7.39 1.63 -9.05
N ALA A 125 -7.44 2.91 -8.66
CA ALA A 125 -8.33 3.90 -9.26
C ALA A 125 -7.99 4.16 -10.73
N GLN A 126 -6.70 4.32 -11.06
CA GLN A 126 -6.28 4.49 -12.44
C GLN A 126 -6.52 3.21 -13.27
N HIS A 127 -6.40 2.03 -12.66
CA HIS A 127 -6.65 0.76 -13.32
C HIS A 127 -8.13 0.63 -13.69
N ALA A 128 -9.04 0.98 -12.77
CA ALA A 128 -10.48 1.01 -13.03
C ALA A 128 -10.85 1.94 -14.21
N LEU A 129 -10.04 2.99 -14.44
CA LEU A 129 -10.22 3.94 -15.55
C LEU A 129 -9.36 3.64 -16.78
N GLY A 130 -8.64 2.51 -16.81
CA GLY A 130 -7.80 2.11 -17.95
C GLY A 130 -6.54 2.96 -18.16
N ALA A 131 -6.08 3.69 -17.15
CA ALA A 131 -4.97 4.64 -17.21
C ALA A 131 -3.79 4.30 -16.27
N ALA A 132 -3.82 3.13 -15.62
CA ALA A 132 -2.80 2.76 -14.63
C ALA A 132 -1.39 2.67 -15.23
N GLN A 133 -0.44 3.23 -14.49
CA GLN A 133 0.99 2.99 -14.67
C GLN A 133 1.56 2.38 -13.39
N PRO A 134 2.50 1.42 -13.49
CA PRO A 134 3.13 0.83 -12.31
C PRO A 134 3.73 1.88 -11.38
N PRO A 135 3.76 1.64 -10.06
CA PRO A 135 4.47 2.50 -9.11
C PRO A 135 5.92 2.73 -9.53
N GLY A 136 6.43 3.95 -9.31
CA GLY A 136 7.84 4.26 -9.54
C GLY A 136 8.76 3.39 -8.69
N ALA A 137 9.95 3.08 -9.20
CA ALA A 137 10.83 2.07 -8.62
C ALA A 137 11.17 2.31 -7.15
N GLU A 138 11.53 3.54 -6.78
CA GLU A 138 11.93 3.89 -5.41
C GLU A 138 10.77 3.78 -4.39
N PRO A 139 9.58 4.38 -4.62
CA PRO A 139 8.38 4.09 -3.82
C PRO A 139 8.05 2.60 -3.73
N ALA A 140 8.17 1.88 -4.85
CA ALA A 140 7.86 0.47 -4.92
C ALA A 140 8.79 -0.40 -4.06
N ALA A 141 10.09 -0.13 -4.11
CA ALA A 141 11.09 -0.79 -3.28
C ALA A 141 10.83 -0.60 -1.77
N ASP A 142 10.36 0.59 -1.36
CA ASP A 142 9.94 0.83 0.02
C ASP A 142 8.67 0.07 0.39
N GLY A 143 7.71 -0.02 -0.53
CA GLY A 143 6.49 -0.78 -0.37
C GLY A 143 6.75 -2.28 -0.23
N ILE A 144 7.70 -2.84 -0.99
CA ILE A 144 8.12 -4.25 -0.86
C ILE A 144 8.67 -4.50 0.53
N ALA A 145 9.55 -3.62 1.02
CA ALA A 145 10.06 -3.70 2.38
C ALA A 145 8.92 -3.62 3.41
N GLU A 146 7.94 -2.74 3.22
CA GLU A 146 6.80 -2.57 4.14
C GLU A 146 5.91 -3.81 4.18
N VAL A 147 5.68 -4.45 3.02
CA VAL A 147 4.94 -5.70 2.95
C VAL A 147 5.58 -6.74 3.87
N PHE A 148 6.89 -6.93 3.79
CA PHE A 148 7.58 -7.94 4.58
C PHE A 148 7.77 -7.55 6.06
N GLU A 149 7.97 -6.27 6.36
CA GLU A 149 8.22 -5.77 7.72
C GLU A 149 6.93 -5.60 8.53
N VAL A 150 5.81 -5.26 7.89
CA VAL A 150 4.60 -4.79 8.57
C VAL A 150 3.35 -5.57 8.13
N MET A 151 3.08 -5.66 6.83
CA MET A 151 1.79 -6.19 6.34
C MET A 151 1.71 -7.71 6.46
N ALA A 152 2.69 -8.45 5.95
CA ALA A 152 2.70 -9.91 5.99
C ALA A 152 2.72 -10.43 7.44
N PRO A 153 3.57 -9.90 8.36
CA PRO A 153 3.46 -10.24 9.78
C PRO A 153 2.07 -9.93 10.37
N ARG A 154 1.43 -8.82 9.96
CA ARG A 154 0.06 -8.50 10.42
C ARG A 154 -0.97 -9.49 9.90
N MET A 155 -0.88 -9.95 8.65
CA MET A 155 -1.80 -10.95 8.12
C MET A 155 -1.62 -12.31 8.80
N ILE A 156 -0.37 -12.68 9.11
CA ILE A 156 -0.04 -13.87 9.90
C ILE A 156 -0.63 -13.77 11.31
N ASP A 157 -0.39 -12.68 12.05
CA ASP A 157 -0.88 -12.50 13.42
C ASP A 157 -2.43 -12.49 13.49
N ARG A 158 -3.10 -12.12 12.39
CA ARG A 158 -4.56 -12.19 12.25
C ARG A 158 -5.10 -13.56 11.82
N GLY A 159 -4.23 -14.53 11.55
CA GLY A 159 -4.60 -15.86 11.04
C GLY A 159 -5.09 -15.85 9.59
N LEU A 160 -4.79 -14.80 8.83
CA LEU A 160 -5.21 -14.64 7.43
C LEU A 160 -4.18 -15.15 6.43
N ALA A 161 -2.92 -15.27 6.83
CA ALA A 161 -1.82 -15.79 6.01
C ALA A 161 -1.02 -16.85 6.77
N PRO A 162 -0.49 -17.88 6.08
CA PRO A 162 0.38 -18.87 6.70
C PRO A 162 1.75 -18.28 7.03
N VAL A 163 2.39 -18.79 8.08
CA VAL A 163 3.82 -18.56 8.33
C VAL A 163 4.62 -19.28 7.24
N PRO A 164 5.54 -18.61 6.53
CA PRO A 164 6.34 -19.26 5.49
C PRO A 164 7.32 -20.28 6.10
N GLU A 165 7.36 -21.50 5.56
CA GLU A 165 8.30 -22.57 5.99
C GLU A 165 9.63 -22.56 5.23
N ARG A 166 9.70 -21.78 4.15
CA ARG A 166 10.85 -21.63 3.25
C ARG A 166 10.97 -20.18 2.83
N ALA A 167 12.14 -19.80 2.33
CA ALA A 167 12.40 -18.47 1.84
C ALA A 167 12.18 -18.35 0.32
N VAL A 168 11.77 -17.17 -0.13
CA VAL A 168 11.82 -16.73 -1.54
C VAL A 168 12.55 -15.41 -1.61
N ARG A 169 13.36 -15.22 -2.66
CA ARG A 169 14.06 -13.96 -2.92
C ARG A 169 13.30 -13.15 -3.95
N LEU A 170 13.17 -11.84 -3.73
CA LEU A 170 12.72 -10.88 -4.74
C LEU A 170 13.90 -10.01 -5.14
N VAL A 171 14.09 -9.76 -6.44
CA VAL A 171 15.13 -8.89 -6.97
C VAL A 171 14.50 -7.83 -7.87
N ALA A 172 14.57 -6.57 -7.42
CA ALA A 172 14.26 -5.41 -8.26
C ALA A 172 15.45 -5.12 -9.18
N ASP A 173 15.35 -5.50 -10.45
CA ASP A 173 16.43 -5.36 -11.44
C ASP A 173 16.69 -3.90 -11.85
N ASP A 174 15.64 -3.08 -11.87
CA ASP A 174 15.66 -1.65 -12.14
C ASP A 174 16.36 -0.81 -11.05
N LEU A 175 16.60 -1.39 -9.87
CA LEU A 175 17.30 -0.75 -8.74
C LEU A 175 18.48 -1.54 -8.20
N GLY A 176 18.67 -2.80 -8.63
CA GLY A 176 19.65 -3.71 -8.05
C GLY A 176 19.42 -3.99 -6.56
N ARG A 177 18.16 -3.97 -6.09
CA ARG A 177 17.80 -4.25 -4.69
C ARG A 177 17.20 -5.64 -4.56
N GLU A 178 17.44 -6.29 -3.43
CA GLU A 178 16.89 -7.60 -3.14
C GLU A 178 16.29 -7.70 -1.74
N TRP A 179 15.31 -8.58 -1.60
CA TRP A 179 14.64 -8.91 -0.35
C TRP A 179 14.48 -10.42 -0.25
N THR A 180 14.51 -10.95 0.96
CA THR A 180 14.20 -12.36 1.23
C THR A 180 13.01 -12.43 2.18
N TYR A 181 11.98 -13.17 1.80
CA TYR A 181 10.79 -13.42 2.62
C TYR A 181 10.71 -14.89 2.99
N GLY A 182 10.66 -15.18 4.29
CA GLY A 182 10.66 -16.53 4.85
C GLY A 182 12.02 -17.02 5.37
N PRO A 183 12.08 -18.18 6.04
CA PRO A 183 13.28 -18.68 6.69
C PRO A 183 14.20 -19.50 5.77
N GLY A 184 15.49 -19.49 6.08
CA GLY A 184 16.51 -20.33 5.40
C GLY A 184 16.97 -19.79 4.04
N GLU A 185 17.63 -20.64 3.27
CA GLU A 185 18.08 -20.29 1.92
C GLU A 185 16.87 -20.20 0.95
N PRO A 186 16.76 -19.15 0.12
CA PRO A 186 15.69 -19.02 -0.85
C PRO A 186 15.62 -20.21 -1.81
N VAL A 187 14.45 -20.84 -1.89
CA VAL A 187 14.20 -21.96 -2.81
C VAL A 187 13.99 -21.49 -4.26
N ALA A 188 13.69 -20.21 -4.43
CA ALA A 188 13.48 -19.55 -5.70
C ALA A 188 13.76 -18.05 -5.61
N THR A 189 14.03 -17.44 -6.76
CA THR A 189 14.15 -15.99 -6.92
C THR A 189 13.15 -15.51 -7.97
N LEU A 190 12.41 -14.45 -7.62
CA LEU A 190 11.55 -13.70 -8.53
C LEU A 190 12.21 -12.35 -8.84
N THR A 191 12.53 -12.13 -10.10
CA THR A 191 13.21 -10.92 -10.58
C THR A 191 12.27 -10.09 -11.46
N GLY A 192 12.35 -8.77 -11.37
CA GLY A 192 11.69 -7.85 -12.29
C GLY A 192 11.63 -6.43 -11.75
N PRO A 193 10.97 -5.49 -12.43
CA PRO A 193 10.89 -4.10 -11.99
C PRO A 193 10.19 -3.99 -10.62
N ALA A 194 10.71 -3.13 -9.73
CA ALA A 194 10.17 -2.98 -8.37
C ALA A 194 8.65 -2.70 -8.35
N GLY A 195 8.16 -1.90 -9.30
CA GLY A 195 6.72 -1.61 -9.43
C GLY A 195 5.87 -2.86 -9.69
N GLN A 196 6.33 -3.78 -10.54
CA GLN A 196 5.61 -5.02 -10.84
C GLN A 196 5.68 -6.00 -9.67
N LEU A 197 6.84 -6.10 -9.02
CA LEU A 197 7.00 -6.91 -7.81
C LEU A 197 6.07 -6.43 -6.70
N LEU A 198 5.97 -5.12 -6.47
CA LEU A 198 5.05 -4.57 -5.49
C LEU A 198 3.59 -4.88 -5.84
N LEU A 199 3.17 -4.67 -7.09
CA LEU A 199 1.80 -5.00 -7.52
C LEU A 199 1.49 -6.49 -7.33
N LEU A 200 2.46 -7.38 -7.59
CA LEU A 200 2.30 -8.82 -7.32
C LEU A 200 2.08 -9.11 -5.84
N LEU A 201 2.87 -8.51 -4.94
CA LEU A 201 2.72 -8.70 -3.49
C LEU A 201 1.37 -8.19 -2.96
N TRP A 202 0.79 -7.22 -3.65
CA TRP A 202 -0.54 -6.69 -3.42
C TRP A 202 -1.65 -7.43 -4.20
N GLY A 203 -1.35 -8.54 -4.90
CA GLY A 203 -2.36 -9.31 -5.65
C GLY A 203 -2.94 -8.58 -6.88
N ARG A 204 -2.23 -7.57 -7.39
CA ARG A 204 -2.60 -6.75 -8.55
C ARG A 204 -1.91 -7.15 -9.85
N ALA A 205 -0.88 -7.99 -9.75
CA ALA A 205 -0.21 -8.59 -10.90
C ALA A 205 -0.06 -10.10 -10.71
N ALA A 206 -0.20 -10.85 -11.80
CA ALA A 206 0.11 -12.28 -11.82
C ALA A 206 1.62 -12.51 -11.77
N ASP A 207 2.06 -13.64 -11.22
CA ASP A 207 3.47 -14.07 -11.22
C ASP A 207 4.01 -14.46 -12.60
N SER A 208 3.16 -14.40 -13.62
CA SER A 208 3.48 -14.52 -15.04
C SER A 208 3.37 -13.19 -15.79
N ALA A 209 3.23 -12.06 -15.09
CA ALA A 209 3.16 -10.75 -15.74
C ALA A 209 4.45 -10.48 -16.53
N PRO A 210 4.36 -9.77 -17.69
CA PRO A 210 5.54 -9.40 -18.45
C PRO A 210 6.58 -8.65 -17.60
N GLY A 211 7.85 -9.03 -17.72
CA GLY A 211 8.95 -8.47 -16.94
C GLY A 211 9.18 -9.14 -15.58
N LEU A 212 8.38 -10.15 -15.21
CA LEU A 212 8.64 -11.00 -14.04
C LEU A 212 9.23 -12.33 -14.47
N GLU A 213 10.38 -12.68 -13.89
CA GLU A 213 11.13 -13.89 -14.20
C GLU A 213 11.42 -14.70 -12.94
N TRP A 214 11.18 -16.01 -13.02
CA TRP A 214 11.50 -16.94 -11.95
C TRP A 214 12.76 -17.73 -12.25
N SER A 215 13.59 -17.93 -11.22
CA SER A 215 14.67 -18.92 -11.21
C SER A 215 14.56 -19.79 -9.94
N GLY A 216 15.07 -21.02 -10.00
CA GLY A 216 14.90 -22.02 -8.94
C GLY A 216 13.54 -22.73 -8.97
N ASP A 217 13.05 -23.18 -7.81
CA ASP A 217 11.76 -23.88 -7.69
C ASP A 217 10.59 -22.88 -7.61
N ARG A 218 10.09 -22.44 -8.78
CA ARG A 218 8.94 -21.53 -8.89
C ARG A 218 7.72 -22.02 -8.11
N ALA A 219 7.44 -23.31 -8.11
CA ALA A 219 6.27 -23.84 -7.41
C ALA A 219 6.40 -23.68 -5.89
N ALA A 220 7.60 -23.91 -5.35
CA ALA A 220 7.88 -23.64 -3.94
C ALA A 220 7.88 -22.14 -3.63
N GLY A 221 8.47 -21.30 -4.49
CA GLY A 221 8.43 -19.83 -4.33
C GLY A 221 7.01 -19.27 -4.28
N ARG A 222 6.10 -19.75 -5.15
CA ARG A 222 4.68 -19.39 -5.11
C ARG A 222 3.98 -19.82 -3.83
N ARG A 223 4.34 -20.96 -3.25
CA ARG A 223 3.81 -21.40 -1.95
C ARG A 223 4.27 -20.50 -0.82
N VAL A 224 5.51 -19.97 -0.88
CA VAL A 224 6.00 -19.00 0.11
C VAL A 224 5.22 -17.68 0.04
N LEU A 225 4.85 -17.23 -1.16
CA LEU A 225 4.02 -16.04 -1.37
C LEU A 225 2.51 -16.31 -1.32
N ALA A 226 2.07 -17.50 -0.86
CA ALA A 226 0.66 -17.86 -0.86
C ALA A 226 -0.12 -17.17 0.27
N GLY A 227 -1.37 -16.82 -0.02
CA GLY A 227 -2.26 -16.11 0.90
C GLY A 227 -2.10 -14.59 0.83
N PRO A 228 -2.98 -13.84 1.50
CA PRO A 228 -2.92 -12.39 1.52
C PRO A 228 -1.71 -11.92 2.34
N LEU A 229 -0.66 -11.44 1.66
CA LEU A 229 0.46 -10.75 2.34
C LEU A 229 0.09 -9.33 2.75
N THR A 230 -1.01 -8.81 2.22
CA THR A 230 -1.54 -7.46 2.40
C THR A 230 -3.04 -7.53 2.71
N PRO A 231 -3.63 -6.48 3.33
CA PRO A 231 -5.05 -6.45 3.69
C PRO A 231 -6.01 -6.57 2.51
#